data_AF-A0A914V5P7-F1
#
_entry.id   AF-A0A914V5P7-F1
#
_cell.length_a   1.000
_cell.length_b   1.000
_cell.length_c   1.000
_cell.angle_alpha   90.00
_cell.angle_beta   90.00
_cell.angle_gamma   90.00
#
_symmetry.space_group_name_H-M   'P 1'
#
loop_
_entity.id
_entity.type
_entity.pdbx_description
1 polymer ?
#
loop_
_entity_poly.entity_id
_entity_poly.type
_entity_poly.pdbx_seq_one_letter_code
_entity_poly.pdbx_strand_id
1 'polypeptide(L)'
;MKFLSERDTADRNFALAYFMKECKCFPESKQSLKDTLDFYFQLCSLEANCESLAVMAATLANGGVCPLTGVKCLANRPCRDVLSLMYSCGMYDYSGQFAFHVGLPAKSGVSGAMIVVIPNLMGICMWSPPLDKMGNSVRGVEFCKEMINKFKFHNYDTLLHAEAEKFDP
;
A
#
# COMPACT_ATOMS: atom_id res chain seq x y z
N MET A 1 -20.98 -4.80 6.37
CA MET A 1 -21.80 -4.46 5.18
C MET A 1 -21.01 -4.56 3.87
N LYS A 2 -19.70 -4.24 3.87
CA LYS A 2 -18.84 -4.28 2.68
C LYS A 2 -18.56 -5.69 2.11
N PHE A 3 -18.28 -6.68 2.96
CA PHE A 3 -17.98 -8.06 2.55
C PHE A 3 -19.06 -8.70 1.66
N LEU A 4 -20.34 -8.58 2.04
CA LEU A 4 -21.45 -9.12 1.27
C LEU A 4 -21.59 -8.40 -0.07
N SER A 5 -21.45 -7.06 -0.07
CA SER A 5 -21.48 -6.27 -1.31
C SER A 5 -20.32 -6.58 -2.26
N GLU A 6 -19.11 -6.79 -1.73
CA GLU A 6 -17.94 -7.19 -2.52
C GLU A 6 -18.16 -8.59 -3.10
N ARG A 7 -18.58 -9.56 -2.29
CA ARG A 7 -18.83 -10.93 -2.72
C ARG A 7 -19.91 -11.02 -3.80
N ASP A 8 -21.01 -10.28 -3.65
CA ASP A 8 -22.16 -10.37 -4.53
C ASP A 8 -21.92 -9.65 -5.89
N THR A 9 -20.86 -8.84 -6.02
CA THR A 9 -20.48 -8.13 -7.26
C THR A 9 -19.11 -8.57 -7.81
N ALA A 10 -18.53 -9.64 -7.28
CA ALA A 10 -17.15 -10.04 -7.53
C ALA A 10 -16.92 -10.91 -8.79
N ASP A 11 -17.73 -10.80 -9.84
CA ASP A 11 -17.62 -11.63 -11.05
C ASP A 11 -16.20 -11.65 -11.64
N ARG A 12 -15.53 -10.48 -11.66
CA ARG A 12 -14.13 -10.36 -12.12
C ARG A 12 -13.17 -11.18 -11.26
N ASN A 13 -13.35 -11.19 -9.94
CA ASN A 13 -12.48 -11.94 -9.03
C ASN A 13 -12.73 -13.45 -9.18
N PHE A 14 -14.00 -13.87 -9.34
CA PHE A 14 -14.32 -15.27 -9.65
C PHE A 14 -13.69 -15.72 -10.96
N ALA A 15 -13.82 -14.94 -12.04
CA ALA A 15 -13.21 -15.28 -13.32
C ALA A 15 -11.68 -15.44 -13.24
N LEU A 16 -10.99 -14.51 -12.57
CA LEU A 16 -9.55 -14.59 -12.34
C LEU A 16 -9.18 -15.82 -11.50
N ALA A 17 -9.94 -16.11 -10.45
CA ALA A 17 -9.69 -17.27 -9.59
C ALA A 17 -9.84 -18.60 -10.33
N TYR A 18 -10.87 -18.74 -11.19
CA TYR A 18 -11.01 -19.92 -12.04
C TYR A 18 -9.87 -20.04 -13.05
N PHE A 19 -9.44 -18.93 -13.65
CA PHE A 19 -8.29 -18.93 -14.55
C PHE A 19 -6.99 -19.34 -13.84
N MET A 20 -6.72 -18.79 -12.65
CA MET A 20 -5.59 -19.18 -11.80
C MET A 20 -5.64 -20.66 -11.40
N LYS A 21 -6.85 -21.21 -11.17
CA LYS A 21 -7.05 -22.62 -10.87
C LYS A 21 -6.69 -23.51 -12.05
N GLU A 22 -7.12 -23.14 -13.26
CA GLU A 22 -6.76 -23.84 -14.49
C GLU A 22 -5.24 -23.82 -14.73
N CYS A 23 -4.60 -22.66 -14.50
CA CYS A 23 -3.14 -22.50 -14.59
C CYS A 23 -2.36 -23.13 -13.42
N LYS A 24 -3.03 -23.84 -12.48
CA LYS A 24 -2.41 -24.47 -11.30
C LYS A 24 -1.59 -23.49 -10.44
N CYS A 25 -2.05 -22.25 -10.31
CA CYS A 25 -1.39 -21.22 -9.51
C CYS A 25 -1.63 -21.37 -8.00
N PHE A 26 -2.60 -22.19 -7.58
CA PHE A 26 -2.89 -22.46 -6.18
C PHE A 26 -2.05 -23.64 -5.67
N PRO A 27 -1.65 -23.63 -4.38
CA PRO A 27 -1.00 -24.79 -3.77
C PRO A 27 -1.95 -26.00 -3.78
N GLU A 28 -1.38 -27.19 -3.78
CA GLU A 28 -2.15 -28.42 -3.57
C GLU A 28 -2.77 -28.39 -2.17
N SER A 29 -4.07 -28.13 -2.10
CA SER A 29 -4.81 -28.01 -0.84
C SER A 29 -6.19 -28.63 -0.98
N LYS A 30 -6.76 -29.01 0.17
CA LYS A 30 -8.15 -29.49 0.25
C LYS A 30 -9.18 -28.35 0.27
N GLN A 31 -8.73 -27.08 0.31
CA GLN A 31 -9.64 -25.94 0.38
C GLN A 31 -10.29 -25.68 -0.98
N SER A 32 -11.56 -25.28 -0.94
CA SER A 32 -12.25 -24.92 -2.16
C SER A 32 -11.83 -23.54 -2.66
N LEU A 33 -11.97 -23.30 -3.96
CA LEU A 33 -11.75 -21.98 -4.55
C LEU A 33 -12.66 -20.92 -3.91
N LYS A 34 -13.88 -21.31 -3.54
CA LYS A 34 -14.86 -20.46 -2.89
C LYS A 34 -14.38 -20.02 -1.51
N ASP A 35 -13.84 -20.92 -0.70
CA ASP A 35 -13.31 -20.58 0.64
C ASP A 35 -12.15 -19.59 0.53
N THR A 36 -11.30 -19.75 -0.50
CA THR A 36 -10.18 -18.84 -0.76
C THR A 36 -10.67 -17.44 -1.14
N LEU A 37 -11.69 -17.34 -1.98
CA LEU A 37 -12.30 -16.06 -2.37
C LEU A 37 -13.07 -15.41 -1.22
N ASP A 38 -13.82 -16.19 -0.44
CA ASP A 38 -14.50 -15.69 0.74
C ASP A 38 -13.49 -15.12 1.75
N PHE A 39 -12.34 -15.77 1.94
CA PHE A 39 -11.25 -15.22 2.75
C PHE A 39 -10.68 -13.92 2.16
N TYR A 40 -10.46 -13.87 0.84
CA TYR A 40 -10.00 -12.64 0.16
C TYR A 40 -10.96 -11.45 0.39
N PHE A 41 -12.27 -11.64 0.23
CA PHE A 41 -13.24 -10.56 0.46
C PHE A 41 -13.30 -10.14 1.93
N GLN A 42 -13.08 -11.07 2.88
CA GLN A 42 -12.98 -10.72 4.29
C GLN A 42 -11.78 -9.81 4.55
N LEU A 43 -10.61 -10.10 3.95
CA LEU A 43 -9.41 -9.27 4.07
C LEU A 43 -9.63 -7.87 3.47
N CYS A 44 -10.29 -7.76 2.32
CA CYS A 44 -10.63 -6.47 1.69
C CYS A 44 -11.66 -5.64 2.47
N SER A 45 -12.42 -6.30 3.34
CA SER A 45 -13.47 -5.68 4.16
C SER A 45 -13.02 -5.31 5.57
N LEU A 46 -11.74 -5.48 5.90
CA LEU A 46 -11.20 -5.02 7.19
C LEU A 46 -11.31 -3.50 7.30
N GLU A 47 -11.70 -3.04 8.50
CA GLU A 47 -11.85 -1.62 8.81
C GLU A 47 -10.67 -1.13 9.63
N ALA A 48 -10.20 0.08 9.31
CA ALA A 48 -9.13 0.76 10.01
C ALA A 48 -9.33 2.28 9.87
N ASN A 49 -8.71 3.05 10.77
CA ASN A 49 -8.67 4.50 10.70
C ASN A 49 -7.27 4.99 10.28
N CYS A 50 -7.13 6.28 9.95
CA CYS A 50 -5.84 6.82 9.50
C CYS A 50 -4.72 6.61 10.53
N GLU A 51 -5.01 6.74 11.82
CA GLU A 51 -4.01 6.57 12.89
C GLU A 51 -3.45 5.14 12.92
N SER A 52 -4.34 4.15 12.94
CA SER A 52 -3.96 2.73 12.93
C SER A 52 -3.20 2.34 11.65
N LEU A 53 -3.63 2.80 10.47
CA LEU A 53 -2.94 2.55 9.21
C LEU A 53 -1.57 3.25 9.15
N ALA A 54 -1.45 4.45 9.72
CA ALA A 54 -0.16 5.14 9.83
C ALA A 54 0.82 4.34 10.71
N VAL A 55 0.35 3.74 11.81
CA VAL A 55 1.17 2.86 12.66
C VAL A 55 1.57 1.57 11.92
N MET A 56 0.67 0.99 11.12
CA MET A 56 1.01 -0.17 10.28
C MET A 56 2.09 0.20 9.24
N ALA A 57 1.95 1.34 8.56
CA ALA A 57 2.96 1.86 7.64
C ALA A 57 4.29 2.15 8.35
N ALA A 58 4.24 2.73 9.55
CA ALA A 58 5.43 3.02 10.35
C ALA A 58 6.12 1.75 10.87
N THR A 59 5.35 0.68 11.09
CA THR A 59 5.91 -0.65 11.40
C THR A 59 6.72 -1.19 10.22
N LEU A 60 6.27 -0.97 8.98
CA LEU A 60 7.05 -1.30 7.78
C LEU A 60 8.28 -0.39 7.65
N ALA A 61 8.13 0.91 7.91
CA ALA A 61 9.23 1.88 7.91
C ALA A 61 10.34 1.49 8.89
N ASN A 62 9.95 0.92 10.02
CA ASN A 62 10.80 0.52 11.14
C ASN A 62 11.21 -0.97 11.08
N GLY A 63 11.28 -1.55 9.88
CA GLY A 63 11.82 -2.89 9.67
C GLY A 63 11.02 -4.03 10.34
N GLY A 64 9.73 -3.82 10.60
CA GLY A 64 8.81 -4.80 11.15
C GLY A 64 8.54 -4.66 12.65
N VAL A 65 9.11 -3.66 13.32
CA VAL A 65 8.87 -3.38 14.74
C VAL A 65 7.87 -2.24 14.88
N CYS A 66 6.78 -2.47 15.61
CA CYS A 66 5.79 -1.44 15.86
C CYS A 66 6.40 -0.31 16.71
N PRO A 67 6.43 0.94 16.22
CA PRO A 67 7.12 2.03 16.92
C PRO A 67 6.43 2.44 18.22
N LEU A 68 5.13 2.14 18.39
CA LEU A 68 4.38 2.49 19.60
C LEU A 68 4.51 1.44 20.71
N THR A 69 4.72 0.17 20.36
CA THR A 69 4.71 -0.93 21.33
C THR A 69 6.06 -1.63 21.48
N GLY A 70 6.99 -1.42 20.55
CA GLY A 70 8.28 -2.14 20.48
C GLY A 70 8.15 -3.61 20.07
N VAL A 71 6.94 -4.09 19.76
CA VAL A 71 6.70 -5.48 19.37
C VAL A 71 7.20 -5.70 17.94
N LYS A 72 7.98 -6.79 17.76
CA LYS A 72 8.40 -7.26 16.44
C LYS A 72 7.24 -8.01 15.77
N CYS A 73 6.48 -7.32 14.94
CA CYS A 73 5.34 -7.85 14.20
C CYS A 73 5.78 -8.66 12.97
N LEU A 74 6.85 -8.23 12.31
CA LEU A 74 7.37 -8.83 11.08
C LEU A 74 8.89 -8.97 11.16
N ALA A 75 9.43 -9.94 10.42
CA ALA A 75 10.86 -9.96 10.15
C ALA A 75 11.23 -8.88 9.12
N ASN A 76 12.47 -8.38 9.20
CA ASN A 76 12.93 -7.29 8.33
C ASN A 76 12.89 -7.65 6.84
N ARG A 77 13.22 -8.90 6.47
CA ARG A 77 13.20 -9.36 5.07
C ARG A 77 11.81 -9.25 4.42
N PRO A 78 10.72 -9.78 5.01
CA PRO A 78 9.36 -9.50 4.53
C PRO A 78 9.04 -8.02 4.38
N CYS A 79 9.45 -7.17 5.32
CA CYS A 79 9.23 -5.72 5.19
C CYS A 79 9.91 -5.15 3.95
N ARG A 80 11.18 -5.50 3.72
CA ARG A 80 11.91 -5.11 2.50
C ARG A 80 11.16 -5.56 1.24
N ASP A 81 10.77 -6.83 1.18
CA ASP A 81 10.12 -7.41 -0.01
C ASP A 81 8.75 -6.72 -0.29
N VAL A 82 7.98 -6.42 0.77
CA VAL A 82 6.73 -5.67 0.67
C VAL A 82 6.97 -4.23 0.20
N LEU A 83 7.95 -3.53 0.77
CA LEU A 83 8.27 -2.15 0.36
C LEU A 83 8.73 -2.07 -1.09
N SER A 84 9.50 -3.05 -1.57
CA SER A 84 9.89 -3.14 -2.97
C SER A 84 8.68 -3.28 -3.91
N LEU A 85 7.70 -4.13 -3.56
CA LEU A 85 6.48 -4.29 -4.36
C LEU A 85 5.56 -3.07 -4.27
N MET A 86 5.47 -2.43 -3.10
CA MET A 86 4.73 -1.17 -2.92
C MET A 86 5.31 -0.06 -3.79
N TYR A 87 6.64 0.00 -3.93
CA TYR A 87 7.32 0.98 -4.77
C TYR A 87 6.95 0.84 -6.26
N SER A 88 6.95 -0.39 -6.79
CA SER A 88 6.74 -0.62 -8.24
C SER A 88 5.29 -0.86 -8.65
N CYS A 89 4.42 -1.32 -7.74
CA CYS A 89 3.08 -1.82 -8.06
C CYS A 89 1.97 -1.28 -7.14
N GLY A 90 2.29 -0.31 -6.27
CA GLY A 90 1.41 0.14 -5.20
C GLY A 90 0.20 0.98 -5.62
N MET A 91 0.28 1.64 -6.78
CA MET A 91 -0.58 2.77 -7.16
C MET A 91 -1.35 2.51 -8.47
N TYR A 92 -1.69 1.25 -8.75
CA TYR A 92 -2.33 0.82 -10.00
C TYR A 92 -1.49 1.23 -11.22
N ASP A 93 -2.13 1.66 -12.30
CA ASP A 93 -1.46 2.11 -13.53
C ASP A 93 -0.60 3.37 -13.31
N TYR A 94 -0.77 4.07 -12.17
CA TYR A 94 0.05 5.22 -11.79
C TYR A 94 1.39 4.83 -11.14
N SER A 95 1.66 3.55 -10.87
CA SER A 95 2.82 3.13 -10.07
C SER A 95 4.17 3.59 -10.64
N GLY A 96 4.37 3.51 -11.96
CA GLY A 96 5.61 3.98 -12.58
C GLY A 96 5.82 5.49 -12.46
N GLN A 97 4.76 6.28 -12.65
CA GLN A 97 4.80 7.73 -12.52
C GLN A 97 4.97 8.17 -11.07
N PHE A 98 4.29 7.49 -10.14
CA PHE A 98 4.44 7.72 -8.70
C PHE A 98 5.87 7.42 -8.24
N ALA A 99 6.45 6.30 -8.68
CA ALA A 99 7.82 5.93 -8.36
C ALA A 99 8.84 6.94 -8.92
N PHE A 100 8.57 7.56 -10.07
CA PHE A 100 9.46 8.54 -10.68
C PHE A 100 9.37 9.93 -10.01
N HIS A 101 8.16 10.38 -9.67
CA HIS A 101 7.95 11.74 -9.14
C HIS A 101 7.96 11.82 -7.61
N VAL A 102 7.40 10.82 -6.93
CA VAL A 102 7.32 10.77 -5.46
C VAL A 102 8.43 9.88 -4.90
N GLY A 103 8.74 8.77 -5.56
CA GLY A 103 9.86 7.90 -5.18
C GLY A 103 9.76 7.33 -3.78
N LEU A 104 8.55 7.00 -3.33
CA LEU A 104 8.31 6.37 -2.04
C LEU A 104 7.43 5.11 -2.20
N PRO A 105 7.65 4.06 -1.40
CA PRO A 105 6.72 2.94 -1.32
C PRO A 105 5.33 3.39 -0.85
N ALA A 106 4.30 3.09 -1.64
CA ALA A 106 2.94 3.47 -1.33
C ALA A 106 1.94 2.35 -1.65
N LYS A 107 0.74 2.40 -1.08
CA LYS A 107 -0.38 1.57 -1.50
C LYS A 107 -1.67 2.38 -1.44
N SER A 108 -2.39 2.39 -2.56
CA SER A 108 -3.73 2.98 -2.68
C SER A 108 -4.83 1.94 -2.55
N GLY A 109 -6.00 2.32 -2.04
CA GLY A 109 -7.20 1.49 -1.97
C GLY A 109 -8.44 2.23 -2.49
N VAL A 110 -9.40 1.47 -3.02
CA VAL A 110 -10.66 1.98 -3.57
C VAL A 110 -11.56 2.70 -2.55
N SER A 111 -11.25 2.58 -1.26
CA SER A 111 -11.89 3.39 -0.20
C SER A 111 -11.43 4.86 -0.19
N GLY A 112 -10.42 5.21 -0.99
CA GLY A 112 -9.72 6.49 -0.93
C GLY A 112 -8.63 6.55 0.14
N ALA A 113 -8.35 5.42 0.81
CA ALA A 113 -7.24 5.31 1.75
C ALA A 113 -5.93 5.08 0.97
N MET A 114 -4.87 5.74 1.42
CA MET A 114 -3.54 5.59 0.86
C MET A 114 -2.52 5.59 1.99
N ILE A 115 -1.64 4.60 2.00
CA ILE A 115 -0.48 4.58 2.88
C ILE A 115 0.79 4.88 2.09
N VAL A 116 1.69 5.63 2.70
CA VAL A 116 3.04 5.91 2.20
C VAL A 116 4.03 5.61 3.30
N VAL A 117 5.14 4.97 2.93
CA VAL A 117 6.21 4.61 3.85
C VAL A 117 7.43 5.42 3.48
N ILE A 118 8.00 6.15 4.44
CA ILE A 118 9.35 6.72 4.34
C ILE A 118 10.27 5.82 5.16
N PRO A 119 11.00 4.89 4.52
CA PRO A 119 11.82 3.91 5.23
C PRO A 119 12.78 4.59 6.22
N ASN A 120 12.91 4.01 7.42
CA ASN A 120 13.72 4.52 8.52
C ASN A 120 13.27 5.86 9.15
N LEU A 121 12.13 6.43 8.73
CA LEU A 121 11.64 7.69 9.27
C LEU A 121 10.20 7.59 9.81
N MET A 122 9.21 7.37 8.95
CA MET A 122 7.80 7.38 9.35
C MET A 122 6.89 6.64 8.37
N GLY A 123 5.68 6.33 8.84
CA GLY A 123 4.58 5.88 7.99
C GLY A 123 3.43 6.88 8.05
N ILE A 124 2.83 7.14 6.90
CA ILE A 124 1.74 8.10 6.74
C ILE A 124 0.54 7.39 6.16
N CYS A 125 -0.64 7.67 6.71
CA CYS A 125 -1.91 7.31 6.08
C CYS A 125 -2.69 8.58 5.74
N MET A 126 -3.22 8.63 4.53
CA MET A 126 -4.15 9.66 4.07
C MET A 126 -5.46 8.98 3.70
N TRP A 127 -6.57 9.67 3.92
CA TRP A 127 -7.87 9.20 3.47
C TRP A 127 -8.68 10.33 2.88
N SER A 128 -9.01 10.20 1.60
CA SER A 128 -9.98 11.07 0.93
C SER A 128 -10.73 10.25 -0.13
N PRO A 129 -12.05 10.02 0.03
CA PRO A 129 -12.82 9.13 -0.82
C PRO A 129 -12.80 9.40 -2.33
N PRO A 130 -12.78 10.65 -2.82
CA PRO A 130 -12.74 10.91 -4.26
C PRO A 130 -11.48 10.36 -4.93
N LEU A 131 -11.67 9.50 -5.92
CA LEU A 131 -10.61 8.87 -6.69
C LEU A 131 -10.41 9.56 -8.04
N ASP A 132 -9.18 9.53 -8.55
CA ASP A 132 -8.84 9.89 -9.91
C ASP A 132 -9.23 8.76 -10.90
N LYS A 133 -8.96 8.98 -12.19
CA LYS A 133 -9.26 8.01 -13.25
C LYS A 133 -8.45 6.71 -13.14
N MET A 134 -7.37 6.70 -12.36
CA MET A 134 -6.52 5.52 -12.13
C MET A 134 -6.86 4.80 -10.82
N GLY A 135 -7.88 5.27 -10.09
CA GLY A 135 -8.34 4.65 -8.83
C GLY A 135 -7.55 5.09 -7.59
N ASN A 136 -6.78 6.18 -7.67
CA ASN A 136 -6.03 6.73 -6.54
C ASN A 136 -6.74 7.92 -5.91
N SER A 137 -6.62 8.10 -4.59
CA SER A 137 -7.17 9.27 -3.91
C SER A 137 -6.55 10.56 -4.46
N VAL A 138 -7.38 11.46 -5.01
CA VAL A 138 -6.91 12.70 -5.66
C VAL A 138 -6.07 13.53 -4.69
N ARG A 139 -6.57 13.74 -3.48
CA ARG A 139 -5.89 14.51 -2.45
C ARG A 139 -4.67 13.80 -1.87
N GLY A 140 -4.71 12.46 -1.78
CA GLY A 140 -3.57 11.67 -1.32
C GLY A 140 -2.38 11.76 -2.27
N VAL A 141 -2.63 11.63 -3.58
CA VAL A 141 -1.57 11.79 -4.60
C VAL A 141 -0.98 13.19 -4.56
N GLU A 142 -1.83 14.22 -4.49
CA GLU A 142 -1.37 15.61 -4.48
C GLU A 142 -0.54 15.94 -3.24
N PHE A 143 -0.98 15.48 -2.07
CA PHE A 143 -0.21 15.61 -0.83
C PHE A 143 1.20 15.01 -0.97
N CYS A 144 1.33 13.83 -1.59
CA CYS A 144 2.61 13.17 -1.76
C CYS A 144 3.57 13.98 -2.65
N LYS A 145 3.05 14.60 -3.72
CA LYS A 145 3.86 15.45 -4.60
C LYS A 145 4.37 16.69 -3.87
N GLU A 146 3.48 17.39 -3.17
CA GLU A 146 3.84 18.57 -2.37
C GLU A 146 4.84 18.22 -1.26
N MET A 147 4.67 17.06 -0.61
CA MET A 147 5.61 16.57 0.40
C MET A 147 7.01 16.37 -0.19
N ILE A 148 7.14 15.73 -1.35
CA ILE A 148 8.46 15.49 -1.97
C ILE A 148 9.09 16.75 -2.55
N ASN A 149 8.29 17.74 -2.94
CA ASN A 149 8.80 19.05 -3.31
C ASN A 149 9.35 19.82 -2.10
N LYS A 150 8.79 19.58 -0.91
CA LYS A 150 9.18 20.27 0.32
C LYS A 150 10.31 19.58 1.10
N PHE A 151 10.34 18.24 1.12
CA PHE A 151 11.24 17.46 1.97
C PHE A 151 12.15 16.53 1.17
N LYS A 152 13.35 16.25 1.69
CA LYS A 152 14.33 15.31 1.10
C LYS A 152 13.98 13.84 1.33
N PHE A 153 12.74 13.45 1.03
CA PHE A 153 12.27 12.09 1.29
C PHE A 153 12.28 11.19 0.06
N HIS A 154 12.51 11.73 -1.14
CA HIS A 154 12.55 10.90 -2.34
C HIS A 154 13.67 9.86 -2.19
N ASN A 155 13.41 8.60 -2.58
CA ASN A 155 14.37 7.50 -2.39
C ASN A 155 15.75 7.73 -3.06
N TYR A 156 15.82 8.67 -4.01
CA TYR A 156 17.05 9.08 -4.69
C TYR A 156 17.46 10.54 -4.43
N ASP A 157 16.81 11.24 -3.50
CA ASP A 157 17.32 12.53 -3.03
C ASP A 157 18.62 12.31 -2.25
N THR A 158 19.59 13.21 -2.44
CA THR A 158 20.86 13.18 -1.71
C THR A 158 20.74 13.97 -0.40
N LEU A 159 21.14 13.33 0.71
CA LEU A 159 21.22 14.00 2.01
C LEU A 159 22.44 14.94 2.08
N LEU A 160 23.48 14.71 1.26
CA LEU A 160 24.76 15.41 1.33
C LEU A 160 24.84 16.64 0.40
N HIS A 161 24.23 16.58 -0.79
CA HIS A 161 24.46 17.54 -1.87
C HIS A 161 23.16 18.05 -2.48
N ALA A 162 22.29 18.64 -1.65
CA ALA A 162 20.99 19.11 -2.11
C ALA A 162 21.13 20.28 -3.09
N GLU A 163 20.71 20.07 -4.34
CA GLU A 163 20.61 21.11 -5.36
C GLU A 163 19.36 22.00 -5.16
N ALA A 164 18.41 21.55 -4.34
CA ALA A 164 17.13 22.21 -4.09
C ALA A 164 16.97 22.64 -2.62
N GLU A 165 16.19 23.69 -2.38
CA GLU A 165 15.80 24.23 -1.05
C GLU A 165 14.90 23.28 -0.22
N LYS A 166 15.00 21.97 -0.43
CA LYS A 166 14.22 20.96 0.30
C LYS A 166 14.72 20.85 1.74
N PHE A 167 13.77 20.75 2.66
CA PHE A 167 14.02 20.60 4.09
C PHE A 167 14.34 19.14 4.46
N ASP A 168 15.29 18.96 5.36
CA ASP A 168 15.62 17.68 5.99
C ASP A 168 15.27 17.79 7.50
N PRO A 169 14.19 17.14 7.97
CA PRO A 169 13.65 17.32 9.31
C PRO A 169 14.43 16.65 10.44
#